data_AF-A0A084GCJ1-F1
#
_entry.id   AF-A0A084GCJ1-F1
#
_cell.length_a   1.000
_cell.length_b   1.000
_cell.length_c   1.000
_cell.angle_alpha   90.00
_cell.angle_beta   90.00
_cell.angle_gamma   90.00
#
_symmetry.space_group_name_H-M   'P 1'
#
loop_
_entity.id
_entity.type
_entity.pdbx_description
1 polymer ?
#
loop_
_entity_poly.entity_id
_entity_poly.type
_entity_poly.pdbx_seq_one_letter_code
_entity_poly.pdbx_strand_id
1 'polypeptide(L)'
;MTSPQTAADVVALLEDPNPQWYEPSPAVPAPEGDEVPPYVVVDVPGRGKGVIATRDIRKGEVVIAEPATMISMAPPRGILPRRLDILAHTGFENLAQAQKKRVSEMATLPGHDFVWGRFDTNAFSVYLAGREDHRGLFPEVGLLHIATSRVERN
;
A
#
# COMPACT_ATOMS: atom_id res chain seq x y z
N MET A 1 -8.26 -17.72 -7.04
CA MET A 1 -8.98 -18.12 -5.81
C MET A 1 -7.94 -18.72 -4.92
N THR A 2 -7.58 -18.04 -3.83
CA THR A 2 -6.52 -18.52 -2.94
C THR A 2 -6.95 -19.88 -2.40
N SER A 3 -6.32 -20.92 -2.93
CA SER A 3 -6.58 -22.28 -2.46
C SER A 3 -6.01 -22.44 -1.05
N PRO A 4 -6.52 -23.39 -0.23
CA PRO A 4 -5.89 -23.71 1.05
C PRO A 4 -4.40 -24.01 0.92
N GLN A 5 -3.99 -24.61 -0.19
CA GLN A 5 -2.59 -24.85 -0.54
C GLN A 5 -1.84 -23.53 -0.79
N THR A 6 -2.39 -22.62 -1.60
CA THR A 6 -1.81 -21.28 -1.82
C THR A 6 -1.65 -20.54 -0.50
N ALA A 7 -2.66 -20.59 0.38
CA ALA A 7 -2.62 -19.95 1.69
C ALA A 7 -1.53 -20.54 2.60
N ALA A 8 -1.37 -21.87 2.61
CA ALA A 8 -0.30 -22.54 3.35
C ALA A 8 1.09 -22.23 2.79
N ASP A 9 1.24 -22.21 1.46
CA ASP A 9 2.50 -21.92 0.76
C ASP A 9 3.00 -20.49 1.03
N VAL A 10 2.08 -19.54 1.28
CA VAL A 10 2.45 -18.14 1.58
C VAL A 10 2.66 -17.85 3.07
N VAL A 11 2.39 -18.80 3.99
CA VAL A 11 2.67 -18.60 5.42
C VAL A 11 4.15 -18.27 5.63
N ALA A 12 5.05 -19.00 4.96
CA ALA A 12 6.47 -18.70 5.01
C ALA A 12 6.82 -17.31 4.45
N LEU A 13 6.05 -16.79 3.47
CA LEU A 13 6.23 -15.44 2.92
C LEU A 13 5.75 -14.34 3.88
N LEU A 14 4.81 -14.66 4.78
CA LEU A 14 4.32 -13.76 5.83
C LEU A 14 5.23 -13.78 7.06
N GLU A 15 5.88 -14.93 7.33
CA GLU A 15 6.77 -15.15 8.47
C GLU A 15 8.25 -14.86 8.19
N ASP A 16 8.67 -14.88 6.91
CA ASP A 16 10.05 -14.61 6.48
C ASP A 16 10.07 -13.41 5.52
N PRO A 17 10.03 -12.17 6.05
CA PRO A 17 10.39 -11.01 5.25
C PRO A 17 11.83 -11.22 4.78
N ASN A 18 12.06 -11.37 3.46
CA ASN A 18 13.40 -11.47 2.90
C ASN A 18 14.26 -10.35 3.51
N PRO A 19 15.29 -10.66 4.32
CA PRO A 19 16.06 -9.66 5.04
C PRO A 19 16.65 -8.62 4.09
N GLN A 20 16.99 -9.01 2.86
CA GLN A 20 17.54 -8.13 1.83
C GLN A 20 16.60 -7.00 1.41
N TRP A 21 15.28 -7.14 1.62
CA TRP A 21 14.31 -6.06 1.35
C TRP A 21 14.32 -4.98 2.44
N TYR A 22 14.87 -5.29 3.61
CA TYR A 22 14.98 -4.42 4.78
C TYR A 22 16.42 -4.07 5.12
N GLU A 23 17.40 -4.80 4.60
CA GLU A 23 18.80 -4.46 4.68
C GLU A 23 19.07 -3.22 3.83
N PRO A 24 19.48 -2.10 4.45
CA PRO A 24 19.98 -0.96 3.71
C PRO A 24 21.09 -1.46 2.78
N SER A 25 21.09 -1.01 1.53
CA SER A 25 22.23 -1.24 0.65
C SER A 25 23.52 -0.91 1.42
N PRO A 26 24.59 -1.73 1.37
CA PRO A 26 25.83 -1.43 2.08
C PRO A 26 26.44 -0.05 1.72
N ALA A 27 26.02 0.50 0.58
CA ALA A 27 26.39 1.84 0.10
C ALA A 27 25.53 2.99 0.69
N VAL A 28 24.48 2.67 1.44
CA VAL A 28 23.55 3.61 2.07
C VAL A 28 23.57 3.34 3.58
N PRO A 29 24.18 4.21 4.40
CA PRO A 29 24.16 4.04 5.85
C PRO A 29 22.71 3.97 6.34
N ALA A 30 22.47 3.13 7.34
CA ALA A 30 21.17 3.03 7.98
C ALA A 30 20.71 4.44 8.44
N PRO A 31 19.41 4.77 8.31
CA PRO A 31 18.87 5.99 8.88
C PRO A 31 19.30 6.14 10.35
N GLU A 32 19.83 7.30 10.73
CA GLU A 32 20.38 7.53 12.07
C GLU A 32 19.22 7.78 13.06
N GLY A 33 18.64 6.70 13.59
CA GLY A 33 17.67 6.74 14.69
C GLY A 33 16.27 6.24 14.30
N ASP A 34 15.33 6.35 15.25
CA ASP A 34 13.89 6.06 15.09
C ASP A 34 13.20 7.11 14.18
N GLU A 35 13.80 7.34 13.00
CA GLU A 35 13.72 8.57 12.21
C GLU A 35 12.35 8.83 11.57
N VAL A 36 11.93 10.09 11.69
CA VAL A 36 10.88 10.70 10.88
C VAL A 36 11.07 10.29 9.41
N PRO A 37 10.01 9.83 8.70
CA PRO A 37 10.13 9.44 7.30
C PRO A 37 10.82 10.54 6.48
N PRO A 38 11.63 10.20 5.45
CA PRO A 38 12.31 11.18 4.61
C PRO A 38 11.35 11.95 3.68
N TYR A 39 10.06 11.96 4.01
CA TYR A 39 8.99 12.61 3.30
C TYR A 39 7.90 13.10 4.28
N VAL A 40 7.10 14.05 3.81
CA VAL A 40 5.88 14.51 4.46
C VAL A 40 4.69 14.30 3.54
N VAL A 41 3.55 13.96 4.12
CA VAL A 41 2.28 13.86 3.40
C VAL A 41 1.68 15.26 3.27
N VAL A 42 1.31 15.64 2.04
CA VAL A 42 0.71 16.94 1.71
C VAL A 42 -0.58 16.76 0.91
N ASP A 43 -1.44 17.77 0.93
CA ASP A 43 -2.56 17.87 -0.01
C ASP A 43 -2.06 18.35 -1.38
N VAL A 44 -2.34 17.57 -2.42
CA VAL A 44 -2.03 17.85 -3.82
C VAL A 44 -3.31 18.29 -4.53
N PRO A 45 -3.40 19.55 -5.01
CA PRO A 45 -4.58 20.08 -5.67
C PRO A 45 -5.06 19.19 -6.83
N GLY A 46 -6.32 18.81 -6.81
CA GLY A 46 -6.95 17.97 -7.85
C GLY A 46 -6.53 16.49 -7.86
N ARG A 47 -5.67 16.04 -6.93
CA ARG A 47 -5.19 14.63 -6.86
C ARG A 47 -5.32 13.96 -5.49
N GLY A 48 -5.69 14.71 -4.44
CA GLY A 48 -5.82 14.18 -3.09
C GLY A 48 -4.51 14.28 -2.32
N LYS A 49 -4.16 13.27 -1.52
CA LYS A 49 -2.91 13.26 -0.74
C LYS A 49 -1.71 12.81 -1.61
N GLY A 50 -0.52 13.30 -1.27
CA GLY A 50 0.75 12.90 -1.88
C GLY A 50 1.93 13.06 -0.93
N VAL A 51 3.11 12.56 -1.29
CA VAL A 51 4.33 12.70 -0.47
C VAL A 51 5.37 13.61 -1.14
N ILE A 52 6.07 14.41 -0.32
CA ILE A 52 7.20 15.25 -0.75
C ILE A 52 8.41 14.92 0.12
N ALA A 53 9.57 14.73 -0.50
CA ALA A 53 10.81 14.46 0.22
C ALA A 53 11.22 15.65 1.13
N THR A 54 11.64 15.37 2.36
CA THR A 54 12.12 16.38 3.33
C THR A 54 13.63 16.58 3.29
N ARG A 55 14.35 15.67 2.62
CA ARG A 55 15.79 15.70 2.39
C ARG A 55 16.14 15.04 1.06
N ASP A 56 17.39 15.16 0.65
CA ASP A 56 17.90 14.41 -0.50
C ASP A 56 17.83 12.90 -0.23
N ILE A 57 17.31 12.16 -1.22
CA ILE A 57 17.19 10.70 -1.21
C ILE A 57 18.31 10.13 -2.09
N ARG A 58 19.12 9.23 -1.53
CA ARG A 58 20.24 8.63 -2.27
C ARG A 58 19.73 7.57 -3.24
N LYS A 59 20.45 7.36 -4.34
CA LYS A 59 20.15 6.29 -5.29
C LYS A 59 20.26 4.92 -4.58
N GLY A 60 19.18 4.14 -4.63
CA GLY A 60 19.11 2.82 -4.00
C GLY A 60 18.71 2.84 -2.52
N GLU A 61 18.37 4.01 -1.97
CA GLU A 61 17.79 4.14 -0.64
C GLU A 61 16.34 3.66 -0.61
N VAL A 62 15.98 2.88 0.42
CA VAL A 62 14.59 2.48 0.67
C VAL A 62 13.88 3.65 1.35
N VAL A 63 12.89 4.21 0.66
CA VAL A 63 12.13 5.40 1.12
C VAL A 63 10.87 4.99 1.89
N ILE A 64 10.17 3.97 1.42
CA ILE A 64 8.94 3.42 2.01
C ILE A 64 9.03 1.90 1.91
N ALA A 65 8.81 1.21 3.03
CA ALA A 65 8.60 -0.23 3.08
C ALA A 65 7.40 -0.50 3.98
N GLU A 66 6.31 -1.02 3.41
CA GLU A 66 5.10 -1.29 4.17
C GLU A 66 4.46 -2.62 3.79
N PRO A 67 3.85 -3.35 4.75
CA PRO A 67 3.01 -4.48 4.44
C PRO A 67 1.64 -4.04 3.89
N ALA A 68 1.02 -4.88 3.07
CA ALA A 68 -0.34 -4.65 2.61
C ALA A 68 -1.30 -4.59 3.81
N THR A 69 -2.11 -3.53 3.89
CA THR A 69 -3.14 -3.39 4.94
C THR A 69 -4.38 -4.23 4.63
N MET A 70 -4.73 -4.37 3.35
CA MET A 70 -5.82 -5.23 2.89
C MET A 70 -5.40 -5.95 1.62
N ILE A 71 -5.81 -7.20 1.47
CA ILE A 71 -5.64 -7.98 0.25
C ILE A 71 -7.02 -8.46 -0.21
N SER A 72 -7.33 -8.23 -1.48
CA SER A 72 -8.53 -8.73 -2.14
C SER A 72 -8.14 -9.62 -3.31
N MET A 73 -9.01 -10.56 -3.66
CA MET A 73 -8.86 -11.40 -4.84
C MET A 73 -10.05 -11.21 -5.76
N ALA A 74 -9.89 -11.62 -7.03
CA ALA A 74 -11.02 -11.69 -7.94
C ALA A 74 -12.15 -12.53 -7.31
N PRO A 75 -13.39 -12.00 -7.25
CA PRO A 75 -14.47 -12.69 -6.60
C PRO A 75 -14.79 -14.01 -7.33
N PRO A 76 -15.05 -15.10 -6.60
CA PRO A 76 -15.53 -16.35 -7.20
C PRO A 76 -16.78 -16.12 -8.06
N ARG A 77 -16.90 -16.91 -9.15
CA ARG A 77 -18.09 -16.87 -10.01
C ARG A 77 -19.34 -17.17 -9.17
N GLY A 78 -20.36 -16.33 -9.31
CA GLY A 78 -21.65 -16.51 -8.64
C GLY A 78 -21.80 -15.79 -7.29
N ILE A 79 -20.78 -15.07 -6.81
CA ILE A 79 -20.97 -14.16 -5.67
C ILE A 79 -21.71 -12.90 -6.13
N LEU A 80 -22.81 -12.58 -5.45
CA LEU A 80 -23.55 -11.34 -5.67
C LEU A 80 -22.71 -10.13 -5.24
N PRO A 81 -22.69 -9.02 -6.00
CA PRO A 81 -21.93 -7.81 -5.67
C PRO A 81 -22.13 -7.34 -4.23
N ARG A 82 -23.39 -7.33 -3.74
CA ARG A 82 -23.72 -6.96 -2.36
C ARG A 82 -22.98 -7.77 -1.29
N ARG A 83 -22.65 -9.03 -1.55
CA ARG A 83 -21.88 -9.87 -0.60
C ARG A 83 -20.40 -9.49 -0.60
N LEU A 84 -19.86 -9.02 -1.73
CA LEU A 84 -18.51 -8.49 -1.80
C LEU A 84 -18.39 -7.18 -1.03
N ASP A 85 -19.41 -6.32 -1.09
CA ASP A 85 -19.47 -5.10 -0.29
C ASP A 85 -19.44 -5.41 1.20
N ILE A 86 -20.28 -6.34 1.67
CA ILE A 86 -20.29 -6.77 3.07
C ILE A 86 -18.91 -7.31 3.49
N LEU A 87 -18.26 -8.11 2.64
CA LEU A 87 -16.94 -8.67 2.94
C LEU A 87 -15.86 -7.58 3.02
N ALA A 88 -15.86 -6.63 2.09
CA ALA A 88 -14.90 -5.53 2.06
C ALA A 88 -15.04 -4.64 3.30
N HIS A 89 -16.28 -4.26 3.65
CA HIS A 89 -16.57 -3.48 4.86
C HIS A 89 -16.22 -4.26 6.13
N THR A 90 -16.51 -5.56 6.18
CA THR A 90 -16.10 -6.40 7.32
C THR A 90 -14.57 -6.46 7.44
N GLY A 91 -13.85 -6.58 6.32
CA GLY A 91 -12.38 -6.54 6.31
C GLY A 91 -11.84 -5.22 6.86
N PHE A 92 -12.38 -4.09 6.40
CA PHE A 92 -12.04 -2.76 6.91
C PHE A 92 -12.34 -2.63 8.41
N GLU A 93 -13.49 -3.11 8.87
CA GLU A 93 -13.89 -3.00 10.28
C GLU A 93 -13.05 -3.86 11.23
N ASN A 94 -12.37 -4.89 10.73
CA ASN A 94 -11.45 -5.70 11.52
C ASN A 94 -10.01 -5.15 11.58
N LEU A 95 -9.71 -4.06 10.86
CA LEU A 95 -8.40 -3.42 10.93
C LEU A 95 -8.16 -2.76 12.30
N ALA A 96 -6.89 -2.65 12.70
CA ALA A 96 -6.53 -1.83 13.85
C ALA A 96 -6.88 -0.35 13.60
N GLN A 97 -7.15 0.42 14.66
CA GLN A 97 -7.58 1.83 14.53
C GLN A 97 -6.60 2.69 13.72
N ALA A 98 -5.29 2.47 13.90
CA ALA A 98 -4.26 3.16 13.12
C ALA A 98 -4.32 2.83 11.63
N GLN A 99 -4.68 1.59 11.26
CA GLN A 99 -4.85 1.17 9.87
C GLN A 99 -6.15 1.71 9.27
N LYS A 100 -7.26 1.67 10.02
CA LYS A 100 -8.55 2.28 9.61
C LYS A 100 -8.38 3.75 9.27
N LYS A 101 -7.70 4.50 10.15
CA LYS A 101 -7.42 5.92 9.93
C LYS A 101 -6.64 6.13 8.64
N ARG A 102 -5.53 5.41 8.45
CA ARG A 102 -4.69 5.50 7.24
C ARG A 102 -5.50 5.23 5.97
N VAL A 103 -6.27 4.14 5.93
CA VAL A 103 -7.13 3.83 4.78
C VAL A 103 -8.17 4.94 4.57
N SER A 104 -8.79 5.47 5.62
CA SER A 104 -9.82 6.52 5.52
C SER A 104 -9.30 7.81 4.88
N GLU A 105 -8.02 8.13 5.07
CA GLU A 105 -7.35 9.32 4.54
C GLU A 105 -6.91 9.17 3.07
N MET A 106 -6.97 7.96 2.50
CA MET A 106 -6.60 7.70 1.11
C MET A 106 -7.55 8.38 0.12
N ALA A 107 -7.03 8.67 -1.08
CA ALA A 107 -7.81 9.23 -2.16
C ALA A 107 -8.94 8.27 -2.60
N THR A 108 -10.06 8.84 -3.03
CA THR A 108 -11.19 8.10 -3.59
C THR A 108 -11.86 8.90 -4.68
N LEU A 109 -12.47 8.22 -5.64
CA LEU A 109 -13.33 8.85 -6.63
C LEU A 109 -14.66 9.29 -5.99
N PRO A 110 -15.21 10.46 -6.37
CA PRO A 110 -16.52 10.91 -5.91
C PRO A 110 -17.63 9.92 -6.29
N GLY A 111 -18.55 9.65 -5.37
CA GLY A 111 -19.71 8.76 -5.62
C GLY A 111 -19.41 7.26 -5.55
N HIS A 112 -18.17 6.87 -5.25
CA HIS A 112 -17.81 5.47 -4.99
C HIS A 112 -18.07 5.08 -3.53
N ASP A 113 -18.27 3.78 -3.29
CA ASP A 113 -18.34 3.20 -1.95
C ASP A 113 -17.09 3.54 -1.12
N PHE A 114 -17.26 3.67 0.20
CA PHE A 114 -16.20 4.10 1.09
C PHE A 114 -14.94 3.22 1.01
N VAL A 115 -15.11 1.89 1.03
CA VAL A 115 -13.99 0.94 0.99
C VAL A 115 -13.55 0.72 -0.45
N TRP A 116 -14.49 0.41 -1.35
CA TRP A 116 -14.14 0.09 -2.74
C TRP A 116 -13.56 1.27 -3.50
N GLY A 117 -14.03 2.50 -3.28
CA GLY A 117 -13.48 3.68 -3.95
C GLY A 117 -12.00 3.89 -3.66
N ARG A 118 -11.58 3.66 -2.41
CA ARG A 118 -10.18 3.71 -1.98
C ARG A 118 -9.39 2.52 -2.49
N PHE A 119 -9.98 1.33 -2.41
CA PHE A 119 -9.34 0.12 -2.90
C PHE A 119 -9.10 0.20 -4.42
N ASP A 120 -10.08 0.64 -5.20
CA ASP A 120 -9.99 0.74 -6.65
C ASP A 120 -8.99 1.80 -7.11
N THR A 121 -8.85 2.88 -6.33
CA THR A 121 -7.96 4.00 -6.65
C THR A 121 -6.50 3.72 -6.26
N ASN A 122 -6.27 2.97 -5.18
CA ASN A 122 -4.93 2.89 -4.56
C ASN A 122 -4.38 1.46 -4.42
N ALA A 123 -5.14 0.41 -4.78
CA ALA A 123 -4.64 -0.95 -4.71
C ALA A 123 -3.82 -1.34 -5.94
N PHE A 124 -2.73 -2.05 -5.70
CA PHE A 124 -1.80 -2.55 -6.72
C PHE A 124 -2.00 -4.04 -6.93
N SER A 125 -1.73 -4.54 -8.15
CA SER A 125 -1.67 -5.98 -8.40
C SER A 125 -0.50 -6.60 -7.64
N VAL A 126 -0.75 -7.68 -6.92
CA VAL A 126 0.23 -8.47 -6.18
C VAL A 126 0.06 -9.94 -6.51
N TYR A 127 1.19 -10.64 -6.69
CA TYR A 127 1.19 -12.07 -6.98
C TYR A 127 1.50 -12.84 -5.70
N LEU A 128 0.53 -13.61 -5.22
CA LEU A 128 0.76 -14.56 -4.12
C LEU A 128 1.20 -15.90 -4.71
N ALA A 129 2.32 -16.43 -4.20
CA ALA A 129 2.95 -17.68 -4.65
C ALA A 129 3.16 -17.77 -6.18
N GLY A 130 3.29 -16.64 -6.88
CA GLY A 130 3.54 -16.57 -8.33
C GLY A 130 2.39 -17.10 -9.21
N ARG A 131 1.21 -17.36 -8.65
CA ARG A 131 0.14 -18.12 -9.33
C ARG A 131 -1.17 -17.37 -9.48
N GLU A 132 -1.40 -16.36 -8.66
CA GLU A 132 -2.72 -15.73 -8.57
C GLU A 132 -2.64 -14.21 -8.43
N ASP A 133 -3.42 -13.51 -9.25
CA ASP A 133 -3.59 -12.06 -9.22
C ASP A 133 -4.47 -11.66 -8.04
N HIS A 134 -3.85 -10.95 -7.11
CA HIS A 134 -4.50 -10.31 -5.98
C HIS A 134 -4.32 -8.81 -6.11
N ARG A 135 -5.13 -8.07 -5.37
CA ARG A 135 -4.95 -6.62 -5.21
C ARG A 135 -4.57 -6.35 -3.77
N GLY A 136 -3.47 -5.65 -3.56
CA GLY A 136 -2.98 -5.23 -2.25
C GLY A 136 -3.17 -3.73 -2.06
N LEU A 137 -3.69 -3.32 -0.91
CA LEU A 137 -3.80 -1.92 -0.51
C LEU A 137 -2.62 -1.55 0.40
N PHE A 138 -1.89 -0.53 -0.03
CA PHE A 138 -0.64 -0.06 0.58
C PHE A 138 -0.83 1.44 0.89
N PRO A 139 -1.24 1.81 2.11
CA PRO A 139 -1.64 3.18 2.41
C PRO A 139 -0.56 4.24 2.25
N GLU A 140 0.72 3.92 2.46
CA GLU A 140 1.82 4.88 2.36
C GLU A 140 2.41 4.92 0.95
N VAL A 141 2.56 3.76 0.29
CA VAL A 141 2.99 3.62 -1.11
C VAL A 141 1.94 4.17 -2.06
N GLY A 142 0.65 4.00 -1.75
CA GLY A 142 -0.46 4.54 -2.53
C GLY A 142 -0.47 6.07 -2.60
N LEU A 143 0.22 6.75 -1.67
CA LEU A 143 0.40 8.20 -1.68
C LEU A 143 1.58 8.66 -2.54
N LEU A 144 2.35 7.74 -3.12
CA LEU A 144 3.52 8.06 -3.94
C LEU A 144 3.09 8.61 -5.32
N HIS A 145 2.62 9.84 -5.33
CA HIS A 145 2.67 10.68 -6.51
C HIS A 145 4.04 11.36 -6.53
N ILE A 146 4.98 10.85 -7.33
CA ILE A 146 6.24 11.56 -7.60
C ILE A 146 5.90 12.83 -8.39
N ALA A 147 5.64 13.93 -7.70
CA ALA A 147 5.66 15.25 -8.29
C ALA A 147 7.13 15.61 -8.52
N THR A 148 7.61 15.47 -9.76
CA THR A 148 8.90 16.04 -10.14
C THR A 148 8.75 17.56 -10.06
N SER A 149 9.16 18.17 -8.95
CA SER A 149 9.41 19.61 -8.95
C SER A 149 10.66 19.83 -9.82
N ARG A 150 10.43 20.15 -11.09
CA ARG A 150 11.47 20.74 -11.91
C ARG A 150 11.71 22.13 -11.32
N VAL A 151 12.68 22.23 -10.41
CA VAL A 151 13.22 23.52 -9.98
C VAL A 151 13.90 24.09 -11.21
N GLU A 152 13.19 24.93 -11.96
CA GLU A 152 13.81 25.83 -12.92
C GLU A 152 14.69 26.77 -12.11
N ARG A 153 16.00 26.53 -12.17
CA ARG A 153 17.00 27.49 -11.69
C ARG A 153 16.88 28.71 -12.59
N ASN A 154 16.61 29.86 -11.98
CA ASN A 154 16.89 31.17 -12.55
C ASN A 154 18.10 31.75 -11.82
#